data_AF-A0A3B0PLU7-F1
#
_entry.id   AF-A0A3B0PLU7-F1
#
_cell.length_a   1.000
_cell.length_b   1.000
_cell.length_c   1.000
_cell.angle_alpha   90.00
_cell.angle_beta   90.00
_cell.angle_gamma   90.00
#
_symmetry.space_group_name_H-M   'P 1'
#
loop_
_entity.id
_entity.type
_entity.pdbx_description
1 polymer ?
#
loop_
_entity_poly.entity_id
_entity_poly.type
_entity_poly.pdbx_seq_one_letter_code
_entity_poly.pdbx_strand_id
1 'polypeptide(L)'
;MSGRGLGHTGGTLDKLESIEGFRISLSDDEFKNVVEKHNIAIVGQNQKLVPADKKIYALRDVTGTVDSIPLIASSVMSKKIATGSNCILLDVKCGNGAFMKNLEQAKKLGHLMIEIGKKLNRKIAVEITNMEKPLGRTIGNKIEILEAIDTLKGEGPKDFTEIVYSSASTLLVLANKAKNEKEARVMIEEVIANKQALNKFNEW
;
A
#
# COMPACT_ATOMS: atom_id res chain seq x y z
N MET A 1 -7.67 1.52 -2.89
CA MET A 1 -8.54 0.91 -1.86
C MET A 1 -7.69 0.30 -0.76
N SER A 2 -8.00 0.63 0.49
CA SER A 2 -7.26 0.24 1.70
C SER A 2 -8.17 -0.47 2.70
N GLY A 3 -7.59 -0.98 3.79
CA GLY A 3 -8.31 -1.65 4.88
C GLY A 3 -8.17 -0.90 6.21
N ARG A 4 -9.01 -1.32 7.18
CA ARG A 4 -8.85 -1.00 8.60
C ARG A 4 -7.81 -1.93 9.24
N GLY A 5 -7.43 -1.62 10.46
CA GLY A 5 -6.52 -2.42 11.27
C GLY A 5 -7.03 -3.84 11.49
N LEU A 6 -6.09 -4.76 11.68
CA LEU A 6 -6.35 -6.16 11.95
C LEU A 6 -5.37 -6.67 13.01
N GLY A 7 -5.93 -7.26 14.07
CA GLY A 7 -5.13 -7.75 15.20
C GLY A 7 -4.27 -6.62 15.77
N HIS A 8 -2.96 -6.85 15.83
CA HIS A 8 -1.98 -5.88 16.33
C HIS A 8 -1.48 -4.89 15.26
N THR A 9 -1.94 -5.00 14.01
CA THR A 9 -1.51 -4.14 12.90
C THR A 9 -2.53 -3.03 12.64
N GLY A 10 -2.06 -1.78 12.57
CA GLY A 10 -2.92 -0.61 12.28
C GLY A 10 -3.36 -0.54 10.81
N GLY A 11 -4.48 0.15 10.54
CA GLY A 11 -5.03 0.33 9.20
C GLY A 11 -4.82 1.72 8.64
N THR A 12 -4.56 1.84 7.34
CA THR A 12 -4.44 3.14 6.66
C THR A 12 -5.71 3.98 6.76
N LEU A 13 -6.88 3.33 6.73
CA LEU A 13 -8.15 4.06 6.84
C LEU A 13 -8.33 4.68 8.23
N ASP A 14 -7.95 3.96 9.30
CA ASP A 14 -8.06 4.47 10.67
C ASP A 14 -7.12 5.67 10.90
N LYS A 15 -5.96 5.67 10.23
CA LYS A 15 -5.04 6.82 10.21
C LYS A 15 -5.68 8.03 9.53
N LEU A 16 -6.26 7.84 8.34
CA LEU A 16 -6.87 8.93 7.57
C LEU A 16 -8.12 9.52 8.24
N GLU A 17 -8.92 8.70 8.95
CA GLU A 17 -10.06 9.18 9.74
C GLU A 17 -9.65 10.09 10.93
N SER A 18 -8.36 10.18 11.26
CA SER A 18 -7.88 11.17 12.22
C SER A 18 -7.86 12.61 11.67
N ILE A 19 -8.02 12.77 10.35
CA ILE A 19 -8.20 14.07 9.68
C ILE A 19 -9.68 14.41 9.75
N GLU A 20 -10.00 15.56 10.36
CA GLU A 20 -11.37 16.02 10.53
C GLU A 20 -12.08 16.15 9.18
N GLY A 21 -13.26 15.52 9.07
CA GLY A 21 -14.08 15.54 7.84
C GLY A 21 -13.64 14.56 6.74
N PHE A 22 -12.56 13.80 6.93
CA PHE A 22 -12.10 12.85 5.91
C PHE A 22 -13.08 11.68 5.74
N ARG A 23 -13.65 11.52 4.54
CA ARG A 23 -14.60 10.43 4.22
C ARG A 23 -13.89 9.26 3.57
N ILE A 24 -13.77 8.14 4.29
CA ILE A 24 -13.18 6.90 3.75
C ILE A 24 -14.14 6.07 2.87
N SER A 25 -15.44 6.33 2.94
CA SER A 25 -16.47 5.60 2.19
C SER A 25 -17.09 6.51 1.15
N LEU A 26 -16.87 6.18 -0.12
CA LEU A 26 -17.41 6.89 -1.27
C LEU A 26 -18.27 5.94 -2.09
N SER A 27 -19.30 6.46 -2.73
CA SER A 27 -19.97 5.76 -3.84
C SER A 27 -19.01 5.57 -5.02
N ASP A 28 -19.34 4.65 -5.94
CA ASP A 28 -18.50 4.38 -7.10
C ASP A 28 -18.34 5.64 -7.99
N ASP A 29 -19.36 6.49 -8.07
CA ASP A 29 -19.32 7.74 -8.85
C ASP A 29 -18.51 8.83 -8.13
N GLU A 30 -18.66 8.98 -6.81
CA GLU A 30 -17.78 9.87 -6.03
C GLU A 30 -16.31 9.44 -6.12
N PHE A 31 -16.03 8.14 -6.05
CA PHE A 31 -14.69 7.60 -6.20
C PHE A 31 -14.07 7.95 -7.57
N LYS A 32 -14.83 7.75 -8.66
CA LYS A 32 -14.38 8.15 -10.01
C LYS A 32 -14.10 9.65 -10.08
N ASN A 33 -15.03 10.48 -9.60
CA ASN A 33 -14.87 11.93 -9.61
C ASN A 33 -13.62 12.39 -8.84
N VAL A 34 -13.33 11.78 -7.68
CA VAL A 34 -12.12 12.08 -6.90
C VAL A 34 -10.86 11.68 -7.67
N VAL A 35 -10.84 10.48 -8.29
CA VAL A 35 -9.69 10.04 -9.09
C VAL A 35 -9.49 10.92 -10.32
N GLU A 36 -10.54 11.30 -11.03
CA GLU A 36 -10.45 12.18 -12.20
C GLU A 36 -9.97 13.59 -11.85
N LYS A 37 -10.46 14.13 -10.72
CA LYS A 37 -10.10 15.47 -10.28
C LYS A 37 -8.70 15.53 -9.67
N HIS A 38 -8.36 14.57 -8.82
CA HIS A 38 -7.16 14.63 -7.98
C HIS A 38 -6.07 13.62 -8.37
N ASN A 39 -6.32 12.68 -9.29
CA ASN A 39 -5.38 11.60 -9.68
C ASN A 39 -4.94 10.66 -8.53
N ILE A 40 -5.61 10.74 -7.38
CA ILE A 40 -5.35 9.91 -6.20
C ILE A 40 -6.65 9.68 -5.45
N ALA A 41 -6.82 8.49 -4.89
CA ALA A 41 -7.90 8.19 -3.96
C ALA A 41 -7.52 7.04 -3.01
N ILE A 42 -7.74 7.26 -1.72
CA ILE A 42 -7.66 6.23 -0.69
C ILE A 42 -9.04 6.08 -0.06
N VAL A 43 -9.71 4.97 -0.40
CA VAL A 43 -11.05 4.63 0.08
C VAL A 43 -11.08 3.23 0.67
N GLY A 44 -12.09 2.97 1.49
CA GLY A 44 -12.42 1.65 1.98
C GLY A 44 -12.87 0.70 0.85
N GLN A 45 -12.89 -0.58 1.17
CA GLN A 45 -13.35 -1.61 0.23
C GLN A 45 -14.88 -1.60 0.17
N ASN A 46 -15.45 -1.43 -1.03
CA ASN A 46 -16.89 -1.59 -1.26
C ASN A 46 -17.33 -3.01 -0.84
N GLN A 47 -18.47 -3.15 -0.16
CA GLN A 47 -19.03 -4.45 0.25
C GLN A 47 -19.17 -5.45 -0.92
N LYS A 48 -19.43 -4.96 -2.14
CA LYS A 48 -19.57 -5.77 -3.35
C LYS A 48 -18.24 -6.25 -3.95
N LEU A 49 -17.11 -5.68 -3.56
CA LEU A 49 -15.80 -6.09 -4.07
C LEU A 49 -15.38 -7.44 -3.46
N VAL A 50 -15.05 -8.41 -4.30
CA VAL A 50 -14.55 -9.75 -3.93
C VAL A 50 -15.32 -10.46 -2.78
N PRO A 51 -16.64 -10.72 -2.95
CA PRO A 51 -17.48 -11.24 -1.86
C PRO A 51 -17.04 -12.63 -1.36
N ALA A 52 -16.47 -13.47 -2.23
CA ALA A 52 -15.94 -14.77 -1.85
C ALA A 52 -14.71 -14.65 -0.93
N ASP A 53 -13.75 -13.78 -1.28
CA ASP A 53 -12.56 -13.53 -0.47
C ASP A 53 -12.95 -13.05 0.93
N LYS A 54 -13.94 -12.17 1.06
CA LYS A 54 -14.41 -11.70 2.37
C LYS A 54 -14.91 -12.82 3.27
N LYS A 55 -15.74 -13.73 2.74
CA LYS A 55 -16.25 -14.88 3.49
C LYS A 55 -15.12 -15.84 3.88
N ILE A 56 -14.22 -16.14 2.94
CA ILE A 56 -13.07 -17.02 3.18
C ILE A 56 -12.12 -16.40 4.21
N TYR A 57 -11.87 -15.09 4.13
CA TYR A 57 -11.01 -14.36 5.05
C TYR A 57 -11.57 -14.38 6.48
N ALA A 58 -12.87 -14.09 6.64
CA ALA A 58 -13.53 -14.15 7.94
C ALA A 58 -13.47 -15.55 8.54
N LEU A 59 -13.65 -16.60 7.73
CA LEU A 59 -13.50 -17.99 8.18
C LEU A 59 -12.07 -18.29 8.62
N ARG A 60 -11.06 -17.84 7.86
CA ARG A 60 -9.65 -18.07 8.18
C ARG A 60 -9.24 -17.47 9.52
N ASP A 61 -9.74 -16.27 9.81
CA ASP A 61 -9.46 -15.52 11.04
C ASP A 61 -9.88 -16.30 12.30
N VAL A 62 -11.03 -16.97 12.26
CA VAL A 62 -11.58 -17.72 13.40
C VAL A 62 -11.20 -19.20 13.42
N THR A 63 -10.47 -19.68 12.41
CA THR A 63 -10.06 -21.10 12.28
C THR A 63 -8.55 -21.31 12.33
N GLY A 64 -7.76 -20.25 12.53
CA GLY A 64 -6.29 -20.34 12.56
C GLY A 64 -5.67 -20.69 11.21
N THR A 65 -6.36 -20.42 10.09
CA THR A 65 -5.89 -20.73 8.72
C THR A 65 -5.47 -19.47 7.93
N VAL A 66 -5.11 -18.40 8.65
CA VAL A 66 -4.58 -17.18 8.05
C VAL A 66 -3.20 -17.41 7.45
N ASP A 67 -2.31 -18.14 8.13
CA ASP A 67 -0.91 -18.31 7.77
C ASP A 67 -0.68 -19.36 6.67
N SER A 68 -1.26 -19.11 5.49
CA SER A 68 -1.12 -19.96 4.31
C SER A 68 -0.78 -19.09 3.09
N ILE A 69 0.44 -19.27 2.57
CA ILE A 69 0.96 -18.54 1.39
C ILE A 69 -0.05 -18.47 0.23
N PRO A 70 -0.65 -19.58 -0.26
CA PRO A 70 -1.60 -19.52 -1.37
C PRO A 70 -2.89 -18.75 -1.01
N LEU A 71 -3.38 -18.85 0.23
CA LEU A 71 -4.56 -18.10 0.68
C LEU A 71 -4.26 -16.61 0.86
N ILE A 72 -3.06 -16.26 1.34
CA ILE A 72 -2.60 -14.87 1.43
C ILE A 72 -2.45 -14.27 0.02
N ALA A 73 -1.76 -14.97 -0.88
CA ALA A 73 -1.53 -14.50 -2.25
C ALA A 73 -2.85 -14.29 -3.01
N SER A 74 -3.75 -15.27 -3.00
CA SER A 74 -5.07 -15.16 -3.65
C SER A 74 -5.93 -14.06 -3.04
N SER A 75 -5.93 -13.91 -1.72
CA SER A 75 -6.70 -12.88 -1.03
C SER A 75 -6.22 -11.47 -1.38
N VAL A 76 -4.91 -11.22 -1.32
CA VAL A 76 -4.32 -9.90 -1.66
C VAL A 76 -4.54 -9.60 -3.14
N MET A 77 -4.22 -10.54 -4.02
CA MET A 77 -4.26 -10.33 -5.46
C MET A 77 -5.68 -10.15 -5.98
N SER A 78 -6.65 -10.95 -5.52
CA SER A 78 -8.05 -10.84 -5.97
C SER A 78 -8.60 -9.42 -5.76
N LYS A 79 -8.31 -8.79 -4.61
CA LYS A 79 -8.67 -7.40 -4.35
C LYS A 79 -8.03 -6.45 -5.34
N LYS A 80 -6.70 -6.51 -5.53
CA LYS A 80 -5.96 -5.58 -6.41
C LYS A 80 -6.30 -5.73 -7.89
N ILE A 81 -6.65 -6.94 -8.33
CA ILE A 81 -7.07 -7.21 -9.70
C ILE A 81 -8.49 -6.73 -9.94
N ALA A 82 -9.40 -6.94 -8.98
CA ALA A 82 -10.78 -6.50 -9.07
C ALA A 82 -10.93 -4.97 -9.17
N THR A 83 -9.94 -4.20 -8.67
CA THR A 83 -9.91 -2.74 -8.83
C THR A 83 -9.40 -2.26 -10.19
N GLY A 84 -9.01 -3.17 -11.10
CA GLY A 84 -8.62 -2.84 -12.47
C GLY A 84 -7.19 -2.30 -12.64
N SER A 85 -6.38 -2.26 -11.58
CA SER A 85 -5.03 -1.67 -11.59
C SER A 85 -4.12 -2.29 -12.66
N ASN A 86 -3.47 -1.45 -13.47
CA ASN A 86 -2.53 -1.92 -14.52
C ASN A 86 -1.16 -2.28 -13.96
N CYS A 87 -0.68 -1.49 -12.99
CA CYS A 87 0.59 -1.66 -12.30
C CYS A 87 0.32 -1.84 -10.81
N ILE A 88 0.96 -2.83 -10.19
CA ILE A 88 0.78 -3.15 -8.78
C ILE A 88 2.16 -3.36 -8.15
N LEU A 89 2.48 -2.55 -7.15
CA LEU A 89 3.59 -2.79 -6.23
C LEU A 89 3.06 -3.47 -4.96
N LEU A 90 3.75 -4.52 -4.54
CA LEU A 90 3.43 -5.28 -3.34
C LEU A 90 4.60 -5.18 -2.37
N ASP A 91 4.33 -4.63 -1.19
CA ASP A 91 5.29 -4.57 -0.08
C ASP A 91 5.08 -5.79 0.82
N VAL A 92 5.95 -6.78 0.66
CA VAL A 92 5.94 -8.02 1.45
C VAL A 92 6.82 -7.82 2.67
N LYS A 93 6.18 -7.55 3.82
CA LYS A 93 6.87 -7.44 5.10
C LYS A 93 7.53 -8.76 5.50
N CYS A 94 8.75 -8.68 6.01
CA CYS A 94 9.52 -9.81 6.52
C CYS A 94 10.09 -9.50 7.91
N GLY A 95 9.90 -10.42 8.87
CA GLY A 95 10.47 -10.33 10.22
C GLY A 95 9.43 -10.56 11.32
N ASN A 96 9.81 -10.29 12.58
CA ASN A 96 8.97 -10.60 13.75
C ASN A 96 7.59 -9.93 13.73
N GLY A 97 7.46 -8.71 13.19
CA GLY A 97 6.19 -7.99 13.04
C GLY A 97 5.38 -8.32 11.79
N ALA A 98 5.84 -9.27 10.95
CA ALA A 98 5.18 -9.62 9.70
C ALA A 98 4.50 -11.00 9.76
N PHE A 99 3.63 -11.28 8.79
CA PHE A 99 3.15 -12.64 8.54
C PHE A 99 4.29 -13.57 8.11
N MET A 100 5.19 -13.08 7.24
CA MET A 100 6.35 -13.85 6.79
C MET A 100 7.52 -13.60 7.75
N LYS A 101 7.89 -14.61 8.54
CA LYS A 101 8.95 -14.46 9.56
C LYS A 101 10.35 -14.55 9.00
N ASN A 102 10.53 -15.19 7.84
CA ASN A 102 11.84 -15.34 7.21
C ASN A 102 11.81 -14.98 5.72
N LEU A 103 12.98 -14.63 5.22
CA LEU A 103 13.17 -14.12 3.87
C LEU A 103 12.76 -15.15 2.79
N GLU A 104 12.96 -16.44 3.05
CA GLU A 104 12.61 -17.50 2.10
C GLU A 104 11.09 -17.62 1.90
N GLN A 105 10.30 -17.53 2.98
CA GLN A 105 8.84 -17.48 2.88
C GLN A 105 8.35 -16.19 2.21
N ALA A 106 8.95 -15.04 2.54
CA ALA A 106 8.63 -13.76 1.90
C ALA A 106 8.90 -13.80 0.39
N LYS A 107 10.04 -14.36 -0.04
CA LYS A 107 10.36 -14.59 -1.45
C LYS A 107 9.35 -15.52 -2.12
N LYS A 108 8.98 -16.63 -1.48
CA LYS A 108 7.96 -17.55 -2.00
C LYS A 108 6.61 -16.85 -2.22
N LEU A 109 6.17 -16.05 -1.24
CA LEU A 109 4.94 -15.27 -1.35
C LEU A 109 5.01 -14.25 -2.49
N GLY A 110 6.11 -13.49 -2.56
CA GLY A 110 6.36 -12.51 -3.61
C GLY A 110 6.37 -13.13 -5.00
N HIS A 111 7.06 -14.25 -5.18
CA HIS A 111 7.13 -14.95 -6.46
C HIS A 111 5.75 -15.42 -6.92
N LEU A 112 4.97 -16.02 -6.02
CA LEU A 112 3.61 -16.46 -6.32
C LEU A 112 2.70 -15.29 -6.72
N MET A 113 2.80 -14.15 -6.04
CA MET A 113 2.02 -12.96 -6.39
C MET A 113 2.40 -12.40 -7.78
N ILE A 114 3.69 -12.41 -8.12
CA ILE A 114 4.16 -12.04 -9.47
C ILE A 114 3.58 -12.99 -10.52
N GLU A 115 3.62 -14.31 -10.28
CA GLU A 115 3.07 -15.31 -11.19
C GLU A 115 1.56 -15.13 -11.42
N ILE A 116 0.79 -14.89 -10.35
CA ILE A 116 -0.65 -14.62 -10.44
C ILE A 116 -0.92 -13.37 -11.30
N GLY A 117 -0.20 -12.28 -11.05
CA GLY A 117 -0.39 -11.05 -11.82
C GLY A 117 0.00 -11.19 -13.29
N LYS A 118 1.10 -11.90 -13.58
CA LYS A 118 1.51 -12.21 -14.97
C LYS A 118 0.44 -12.99 -15.72
N LYS A 119 -0.15 -14.02 -15.11
CA LYS A 119 -1.25 -14.80 -15.70
C LYS A 119 -2.50 -13.97 -15.99
N LEU A 120 -2.66 -12.83 -15.32
CA LEU A 120 -3.80 -11.92 -15.45
C LEU A 120 -3.42 -10.61 -16.14
N ASN A 121 -2.31 -10.60 -16.88
CA ASN A 121 -1.82 -9.47 -17.68
C ASN A 121 -1.62 -8.17 -16.88
N ARG A 122 -1.15 -8.29 -15.63
CA ARG A 122 -0.83 -7.14 -14.75
C ARG A 122 0.68 -7.00 -14.59
N LYS A 123 1.17 -5.76 -14.60
CA LYS A 123 2.56 -5.47 -14.25
C LYS A 123 2.71 -5.50 -12.73
N ILE A 124 3.48 -6.44 -12.20
CA ILE A 124 3.70 -6.61 -10.76
C ILE A 124 5.15 -6.34 -10.41
N ALA A 125 5.37 -5.58 -9.35
CA ALA A 125 6.64 -5.52 -8.63
C ALA A 125 6.42 -5.96 -7.18
N VAL A 126 7.44 -6.56 -6.58
CA VAL A 126 7.43 -6.96 -5.17
C VAL A 126 8.69 -6.43 -4.51
N GLU A 127 8.51 -5.74 -3.39
CA GLU A 127 9.59 -5.34 -2.48
C GLU A 127 9.45 -6.16 -1.20
N ILE A 128 10.56 -6.75 -0.74
CA ILE A 128 10.59 -7.41 0.57
C ILE A 128 11.22 -6.44 1.55
N THR A 129 10.45 -5.98 2.53
CA THR A 129 10.90 -4.92 3.45
C THR A 129 10.93 -5.39 4.89
N ASN A 130 11.86 -4.82 5.67
CA ASN A 130 12.13 -5.21 7.04
C ASN A 130 10.96 -4.84 7.97
N MET A 131 10.55 -5.77 8.82
CA MET A 131 9.52 -5.62 9.85
C MET A 131 9.98 -6.21 11.20
N GLU A 132 11.29 -6.27 11.45
CA GLU A 132 11.86 -6.62 12.75
C GLU A 132 11.62 -5.55 13.81
N LYS A 133 11.42 -4.31 13.36
CA LYS A 133 11.08 -3.16 14.19
C LYS A 133 9.99 -2.33 13.50
N PRO A 134 9.22 -1.53 14.24
CA PRO A 134 8.33 -0.55 13.65
C PRO A 134 9.07 0.35 12.65
N LEU A 135 8.43 0.65 11.52
CA LEU A 135 8.96 1.56 10.51
C LEU A 135 8.72 3.00 10.95
N GLY A 136 9.72 3.86 10.81
CA GLY A 136 9.59 5.26 11.21
C GLY A 136 9.76 5.47 12.71
N ARG A 137 9.11 6.52 13.26
CA ARG A 137 9.25 6.90 14.67
C ARG A 137 7.94 6.86 15.46
N THR A 138 6.81 6.81 14.78
CA THR A 138 5.48 6.90 15.37
C THR A 138 4.67 5.62 15.14
N ILE A 139 3.84 5.25 16.11
CA ILE A 139 2.96 4.08 16.05
C ILE A 139 1.60 4.50 16.56
N GLY A 140 0.63 4.66 15.66
CA GLY A 140 -0.71 5.16 15.99
C GLY A 140 -1.48 5.65 14.77
N ASN A 141 -2.45 6.54 15.01
CA ASN A 141 -3.30 7.07 13.93
C ASN A 141 -2.83 8.47 13.51
N LYS A 142 -3.24 9.49 14.27
CA LYS A 142 -2.91 10.90 13.99
C LYS A 142 -1.41 11.16 13.92
N ILE A 143 -0.63 10.58 14.84
CA ILE A 143 0.81 10.81 14.89
C ILE A 143 1.54 10.23 13.66
N GLU A 144 1.03 9.16 13.05
CA GLU A 144 1.59 8.63 11.81
C GLU A 144 1.21 9.49 10.59
N ILE A 145 0.05 10.16 10.60
CA ILE A 145 -0.29 11.17 9.60
C ILE A 145 0.67 12.38 9.69
N LEU A 146 0.99 12.83 10.91
CA LEU A 146 1.96 13.91 11.10
C LEU A 146 3.35 13.51 10.59
N GLU A 147 3.80 12.29 10.90
CA GLU A 147 5.08 11.77 10.37
C GLU A 147 5.07 11.68 8.83
N ALA A 148 3.96 11.27 8.21
CA ALA A 148 3.82 11.27 6.76
C ALA A 148 3.90 12.68 6.17
N ILE A 149 3.27 13.67 6.80
CA ILE A 149 3.37 15.08 6.41
C ILE A 149 4.81 15.59 6.54
N ASP A 150 5.52 15.22 7.61
CA ASP A 150 6.92 15.61 7.79
C ASP A 150 7.83 14.94 6.74
N THR A 151 7.57 13.68 6.36
CA THR A 151 8.23 13.05 5.21
C THR A 151 7.97 13.81 3.91
N LEU A 152 6.74 14.28 3.67
CA LEU A 152 6.41 15.08 2.48
C LEU A 152 7.08 16.47 2.47
N LYS A 153 7.51 16.99 3.63
CA LYS A 153 8.35 18.20 3.75
C LYS A 153 9.85 17.91 3.59
N GLY A 154 10.26 16.64 3.53
CA GLY A 154 11.67 16.23 3.54
C GLY A 154 12.28 16.12 4.94
N GLU A 155 11.46 16.13 6.00
CA GLU A 155 11.89 16.14 7.42
C GLU A 155 11.62 14.81 8.13
N GLY A 156 11.12 13.80 7.41
CA GLY A 156 10.73 12.50 7.96
C GLY A 156 11.87 11.57 8.39
N PRO A 157 11.57 10.47 9.09
CA PRO A 157 12.54 9.46 9.47
C PRO A 157 13.21 8.80 8.25
N LYS A 158 14.54 8.65 8.29
CA LYS A 158 15.34 8.16 7.14
C LYS A 158 14.89 6.80 6.61
N ASP A 159 14.55 5.87 7.51
CA ASP A 159 14.10 4.53 7.16
C ASP A 159 12.73 4.54 6.47
N PHE A 160 11.79 5.33 6.98
CA PHE A 160 10.49 5.51 6.35
C PHE A 160 10.61 6.23 4.98
N THR A 161 11.40 7.31 4.92
CA THR A 161 11.66 8.04 3.67
C THR A 161 12.27 7.14 2.60
N GLU A 162 13.27 6.31 2.93
CA GLU A 162 13.90 5.41 1.97
C GLU A 162 12.91 4.37 1.40
N ILE A 163 12.02 3.82 2.24
CA ILE A 163 10.97 2.91 1.76
C ILE A 163 10.01 3.63 0.81
N VAL A 164 9.59 4.85 1.14
CA VAL A 164 8.73 5.67 0.26
C VAL A 164 9.43 5.93 -1.08
N TYR A 165 10.71 6.29 -1.06
CA TYR A 165 11.50 6.58 -2.27
C TYR A 165 11.69 5.33 -3.12
N SER A 166 12.01 4.18 -2.51
CA SER A 166 12.11 2.89 -3.20
C SER A 166 10.79 2.54 -3.88
N SER A 167 9.70 2.49 -3.12
CA SER A 167 8.39 2.11 -3.63
C SER A 167 7.87 3.05 -4.71
N ALA A 168 8.04 4.37 -4.53
CA ALA A 168 7.67 5.34 -5.56
C ALA A 168 8.53 5.20 -6.82
N SER A 169 9.83 4.94 -6.67
CA SER A 169 10.74 4.73 -7.81
C SER A 169 10.34 3.51 -8.62
N THR A 170 10.07 2.40 -7.92
CA THR A 170 9.57 1.16 -8.53
C THR A 170 8.27 1.40 -9.28
N LEU A 171 7.31 2.12 -8.69
CA LEU A 171 6.04 2.45 -9.35
C LEU A 171 6.21 3.34 -10.59
N LEU A 172 7.09 4.35 -10.53
CA LEU A 172 7.37 5.23 -11.66
C LEU A 172 7.96 4.45 -12.84
N VAL A 173 8.91 3.55 -12.59
CA VAL A 173 9.48 2.68 -13.61
C VAL A 173 8.44 1.69 -14.15
N LEU A 174 7.67 1.05 -13.27
CA LEU A 174 6.64 0.07 -13.64
C LEU A 174 5.54 0.69 -14.51
N ALA A 175 5.18 1.95 -14.23
CA ALA A 175 4.23 2.76 -14.97
C ALA A 175 4.82 3.44 -16.23
N ASN A 176 6.08 3.16 -16.57
CA ASN A 176 6.80 3.79 -17.69
C ASN A 176 6.84 5.33 -17.62
N LYS A 177 6.90 5.90 -16.39
CA LYS A 177 7.06 7.33 -16.14
C LYS A 177 8.53 7.74 -15.92
N ALA A 178 9.38 6.78 -15.58
CA ALA A 178 10.83 6.92 -15.53
C ALA A 178 11.48 5.73 -16.25
N LYS A 179 12.66 5.92 -16.85
CA LYS A 179 13.39 4.86 -17.58
C LYS A 179 14.08 3.89 -16.62
N ASN A 180 14.50 4.36 -15.45
CA ASN A 180 15.21 3.58 -14.44
C ASN A 180 15.04 4.21 -13.06
N GLU A 181 15.48 3.49 -12.03
CA GLU A 181 15.37 3.93 -10.63
C GLU A 181 16.07 5.28 -10.38
N LYS A 182 17.23 5.53 -11.00
CA LYS A 182 17.98 6.77 -10.80
C LYS A 182 17.18 8.00 -11.27
N GLU A 183 16.58 7.92 -12.45
CA GLU A 183 15.68 8.97 -12.96
C GLU A 183 14.45 9.14 -12.05
N ALA A 184 13.87 8.03 -11.61
CA ALA A 184 12.70 8.05 -10.73
C ALA A 184 13.00 8.72 -9.37
N ARG A 185 14.16 8.44 -8.77
CA ARG A 185 14.60 9.09 -7.52
C ARG A 185 14.76 10.59 -7.68
N VAL A 186 15.37 11.05 -8.78
CA VAL A 186 15.50 12.50 -9.06
C VAL A 186 14.12 13.16 -9.16
N MET A 187 13.15 12.53 -9.83
CA MET A 187 11.78 13.05 -9.91
C MET A 187 11.14 13.16 -8.52
N ILE A 188 11.37 12.17 -7.64
CA ILE A 188 10.83 12.17 -6.26
C ILE A 188 11.49 13.28 -5.44
N GLU A 189 12.81 13.42 -5.50
CA GLU A 189 13.56 14.48 -4.81
C GLU A 189 13.06 15.87 -5.22
N GLU A 190 12.80 16.08 -6.52
CA GLU A 190 12.28 17.34 -7.04
C GLU A 190 10.90 17.68 -6.44
N VAL A 191 9.94 16.75 -6.47
CA VAL A 191 8.57 17.02 -5.98
C VAL A 191 8.48 17.18 -4.46
N ILE A 192 9.44 16.61 -3.72
CA ILE A 192 9.58 16.82 -2.27
C ILE A 192 10.21 18.19 -2.02
N ALA A 193 11.33 18.51 -2.68
CA ALA A 193 12.03 19.79 -2.49
C ALA A 193 11.19 21.01 -2.88
N ASN A 194 10.41 20.91 -3.96
CA ASN A 194 9.55 22.01 -4.43
C ASN A 194 8.15 22.01 -3.76
N LYS A 195 7.90 21.12 -2.80
CA LYS A 195 6.64 20.95 -2.05
C LYS A 195 5.42 20.55 -2.87
N GLN A 196 5.57 20.15 -4.14
CA GLN A 196 4.44 19.66 -4.95
C GLN A 196 3.76 18.45 -4.32
N ALA A 197 4.53 17.52 -3.74
CA ALA A 197 3.97 16.34 -3.08
C ALA A 197 3.10 16.72 -1.86
N LEU A 198 3.56 17.66 -1.04
CA LEU A 198 2.81 18.19 0.10
C LEU A 198 1.57 18.96 -0.34
N ASN A 199 1.69 19.82 -1.34
CA ASN A 199 0.57 20.56 -1.89
C ASN A 199 -0.49 19.60 -2.45
N LYS A 200 -0.06 18.50 -3.08
CA LYS A 200 -0.98 17.50 -3.59
C LYS A 200 -1.73 16.77 -2.48
N PHE A 201 -1.06 16.48 -1.36
CA PHE A 201 -1.72 15.91 -0.17
C PHE A 201 -2.76 16.87 0.43
N ASN A 202 -2.51 18.18 0.43
CA ASN A 202 -3.48 19.17 0.92
C ASN A 202 -4.65 19.43 -0.05
N GLU A 203 -4.40 19.29 -1.35
CA GLU A 203 -5.42 19.45 -2.40
C GLU A 203 -6.41 18.28 -2.43
N TRP A 204 -5.91 17.07 -2.13
CA TRP A 204 -6.67 15.82 -2.07
C TRP A 204 -7.49 15.72 -0.77
#